data_AF-A0A3D5YNP7-F1
#
_entry.id   AF-A0A3D5YNP7-F1
#
_cell.length_a   1.000
_cell.length_b   1.000
_cell.length_c   1.000
_cell.angle_alpha   90.00
_cell.angle_beta   90.00
_cell.angle_gamma   90.00
#
_symmetry.space_group_name_H-M   'P 1'
#
loop_
_entity.id
_entity.type
_entity.pdbx_description
1 polymer ?
#
loop_
_entity_poly.entity_id
_entity_poly.type
_entity_poly.pdbx_seq_one_letter_code
_entity_poly.pdbx_strand_id
1 'polypeptide(L)' 'GNGRESAIRSLHNLGIEVVEIVDITPIPHNGCRAPKKRRV' A
#
# COMPACT_ATOMS: atom_id res chain seq x y z
N GLY A 1 3.33 -0.56 -2.09
CA GLY A 1 4.66 -0.44 -2.72
C GLY A 1 5.75 -0.74 -1.70
N ASN A 2 7.03 -0.60 -2.07
CA ASN A 2 8.18 -1.06 -1.27
C ASN A 2 8.24 -0.51 0.16
N GLY A 3 7.61 0.63 0.44
CA GLY A 3 7.60 1.25 1.78
C GLY A 3 6.65 0.62 2.81
N ARG A 4 5.75 -0.29 2.42
CA ARG A 4 4.71 -0.82 3.33
C ARG A 4 5.31 -1.49 4.57
N GLU A 5 6.19 -2.46 4.39
CA GLU A 5 6.81 -3.18 5.51
C GLU A 5 7.80 -2.32 6.30
N SER A 6 8.51 -1.42 5.62
CA SER A 6 9.42 -0.48 6.26
C SER A 6 8.68 0.40 7.28
N ALA A 7 7.53 0.96 6.88
CA ALA A 7 6.71 1.80 7.76
C ALA A 7 6.20 1.04 8.99
N ILE A 8 5.72 -0.20 8.80
CA ILE A 8 5.24 -1.05 9.91
C ILE A 8 6.37 -1.31 10.92
N ARG A 9 7.57 -1.65 10.45
CA ARG A 9 8.74 -1.86 11.30
C ARG A 9 9.16 -0.61 12.07
N SER A 10 9.13 0.55 11.42
CA SER A 10 9.44 1.83 12.08
C SER A 10 8.46 2.14 13.22
N LEU A 11 7.16 1.89 13.02
CA LEU A 11 6.14 2.08 14.05
C LEU A 11 6.36 1.14 15.24
N HIS A 12 6.69 -0.13 14.99
CA HIS A 12 7.03 -1.08 16.03
C HIS A 12 8.28 -0.63 16.83
N ASN A 13 9.32 -0.13 16.15
CA ASN A 13 10.54 0.36 16.80
C ASN A 13 10.31 1.62 17.66
N LEU A 14 9.27 2.40 17.35
CA LEU A 14 8.81 3.54 18.16
C LEU A 14 8.04 3.10 19.42
N GLY A 15 7.79 1.79 19.60
CA GLY A 15 7.01 1.24 20.70
C GLY A 15 5.50 1.30 20.48
N ILE A 16 5.04 1.53 19.23
CA ILE A 16 3.63 1.54 18.88
C ILE A 16 3.25 0.13 18.42
N GLU A 17 2.35 -0.52 19.17
CA GLU A 17 1.82 -1.83 18.81
C GLU A 17 0.71 -1.70 17.76
N VAL A 18 0.86 -2.41 16.65
CA VAL A 18 -0.13 -2.43 15.57
C VAL A 18 -1.12 -3.55 15.84
N VAL A 19 -2.38 -3.20 16.16
CA VAL A 19 -3.43 -4.17 16.48
C VAL A 19 -4.03 -4.82 15.22
N GLU A 20 -4.18 -4.05 14.15
CA GLU A 20 -4.74 -4.53 12.89
C GLU A 20 -4.09 -3.80 11.69
N ILE A 21 -3.97 -4.51 10.58
CA ILE A 21 -3.52 -3.96 9.30
C ILE A 21 -4.60 -4.20 8.26
N VAL A 22 -5.28 -3.11 7.85
CA VAL A 22 -6.28 -3.16 6.78
C VAL A 22 -5.65 -2.70 5.47
N ASP A 23 -5.75 -3.51 4.42
CA ASP A 23 -5.31 -3.12 3.08
C ASP A 23 -6.46 -2.50 2.29
N ILE A 24 -6.39 -1.18 2.10
CA ILE A 24 -7.38 -0.40 1.33
C ILE A 24 -6.90 -0.11 -0.10
N THR A 25 -6.07 -1.00 -0.69
CA THR A 25 -5.63 -0.85 -2.08
C THR A 25 -6.85 -0.75 -3.01
N PRO A 26 -7.02 0.35 -3.76
CA PRO A 26 -8.24 0.59 -4.53
C PRO A 26 -8.37 -0.41 -5.68
N ILE A 27 -9.51 -1.09 -5.74
CA ILE A 27 -9.89 -1.98 -6.85
C ILE A 27 -10.94 -1.23 -7.70
N PRO A 28 -10.68 -1.00 -9.00
CA PRO A 28 -11.62 -0.29 -9.85
C PRO A 28 -12.80 -1.19 -10.24
N HIS A 29 -14.02 -0.77 -9.90
CA HIS A 29 -15.26 -1.38 -10.42
C HIS A 29 -15.61 -0.79 -11.80
N ASN A 30 -14.85 -1.16 -12.84
CA ASN A 30 -15.00 -0.64 -14.22
C ASN A 30 -14.87 0.90 -14.34
N GLY A 31 -14.02 1.53 -13.53
CA GLY A 31 -13.76 2.97 -13.53
C GLY A 31 -12.92 3.46 -14.72
N CYS A 32 -12.12 4.52 -14.52
CA CYS A 32 -11.28 5.10 -15.56
C CYS A 32 -10.33 4.06 -16.20
N ARG A 33 -10.18 4.11 -17.52
CA ARG A 33 -9.25 3.26 -18.28
C ARG A 33 -7.81 3.52 -17.83
N ALA A 34 -7.10 2.47 -17.41
CA ALA A 34 -5.68 2.57 -17.05
C ALA A 34 -4.84 3.09 -18.23
N PRO A 35 -3.76 3.84 -17.96
CA PRO A 35 -2.89 4.37 -19.00
C PRO A 35 -2.26 3.24 -19.82
N LYS A 36 -2.01 3.52 -21.10
CA LYS A 36 -1.39 2.56 -22.04
C LYS A 36 -0.04 2.09 -21.48
N LYS A 37 0.24 0.79 -21.56
CA LYS A 37 1.53 0.21 -21.15
C LYS A 37 2.68 0.92 -21.88
N ARG A 38 3.67 1.39 -21.12
CA ARG A 38 4.87 2.04 -21.67
C ARG A 38 5.70 1.00 -22.45
N ARG A 39 6.33 1.45 -23.54
CA ARG A 39 7.28 0.66 -24.34
C ARG A 39 8.70 1.08 -23.94
N VAL A 40 9.09 0.67 -22.74
CA VAL A 40 10.48 0.76 -22.26
C VAL A 40 10.94 -0.66 -22.01
#